data_AF-A0A8C6VRV4-F1
#
_entry.id   AF-A0A8C6VRV4-F1
#
_cell.length_a   1.000
_cell.length_b   1.000
_cell.length_c   1.000
_cell.angle_alpha   90.00
_cell.angle_beta   90.00
_cell.angle_gamma   90.00
#
_symmetry.space_group_name_H-M   'P 1'
#
loop_
_entity.id
_entity.type
_entity.pdbx_description
1 polymer ?
#
loop_
_entity_poly.entity_id
_entity_poly.type
_entity_poly.pdbx_seq_one_letter_code
_entity_poly.pdbx_strand_id
1 'polypeptide(L)' 'TCSLCNIQLTEKVTSLGKDWHRPCLKCEKCKKTLNAGGHAEHEGKPYCNYPCYAALFGPKGRNAFLYIFCKECFFT' A
#
# COMPACT_ATOMS: atom_id res chain seq x y z
N THR A 1 -8.65 11.74 11.46
CA THR A 1 -8.39 10.80 12.58
C THR A 1 -7.81 9.52 12.00
N CYS A 2 -6.92 8.85 12.72
CA CYS A 2 -6.19 7.69 12.19
C CYS A 2 -7.16 6.63 11.66
N SER A 3 -7.14 6.36 10.35
CA SER A 3 -8.07 5.39 9.74
C SER A 3 -7.88 3.96 10.27
N LEU A 4 -6.70 3.64 10.79
CA LEU A 4 -6.38 2.32 11.35
C LEU A 4 -6.77 2.17 12.83
N CYS A 5 -6.75 3.26 13.59
CA CYS A 5 -6.70 3.23 15.05
C CYS A 5 -7.66 4.21 15.73
N ASN A 6 -8.40 5.00 14.96
CA ASN A 6 -9.40 5.98 15.41
C ASN A 6 -8.93 7.03 16.44
N ILE A 7 -7.62 7.14 16.69
CA ILE A 7 -7.03 8.11 17.61
C ILE A 7 -6.70 9.43 16.88
N GLN A 8 -6.76 10.55 17.59
CA GLN A 8 -6.35 11.86 17.08
C GLN A 8 -4.83 11.91 16.87
N LEU A 9 -4.41 12.36 15.68
CA LEU A 9 -3.00 12.39 15.31
C LEU A 9 -2.36 13.72 15.70
N THR A 10 -1.19 13.66 16.36
CA THR A 10 -0.31 14.82 16.52
C THR A 10 0.59 15.00 15.29
N GLU A 11 1.23 13.92 14.83
CA GLU A 11 1.97 13.84 13.56
C GLU A 11 1.22 12.92 12.59
N LYS A 12 0.51 13.53 11.64
CA LYS A 12 -0.23 12.80 10.60
C LYS A 12 0.54 12.77 9.29
N VAL A 13 0.53 11.61 8.64
CA VAL A 13 0.93 11.44 7.25
C VAL A 13 -0.31 11.25 6.41
N THR A 14 -0.52 12.15 5.45
CA THR A 14 -1.63 12.08 4.49
C THR A 14 -1.21 11.22 3.31
N SER A 15 -1.97 10.18 3.00
CA SER A 15 -1.73 9.29 1.86
C SER A 15 -3.05 8.77 1.33
N LEU A 16 -3.20 8.73 -0.01
CA LEU A 16 -4.43 8.30 -0.69
C LEU A 16 -5.70 9.04 -0.20
N GLY A 17 -5.56 10.29 0.24
CA GLY A 17 -6.67 11.09 0.77
C GLY A 17 -7.07 10.78 2.22
N LYS A 18 -6.35 9.90 2.92
CA LYS A 18 -6.56 9.59 4.33
C LYS A 18 -5.37 9.95 5.19
N ASP A 19 -5.62 10.22 6.46
CA ASP A 19 -4.59 10.49 7.46
C ASP A 19 -4.22 9.25 8.30
N TRP A 20 -2.92 9.03 8.42
CA TRP A 20 -2.31 7.87 9.07
C TRP A 20 -1.25 8.31 10.07
N HIS A 21 -0.99 7.50 11.08
CA HIS A 21 0.21 7.69 11.90
C HIS A 21 1.43 7.12 11.17
N ARG A 22 2.60 7.74 11.39
CA ARG A 22 3.90 7.22 10.94
C ARG A 22 4.10 5.73 11.33
N PRO A 23 3.82 5.29 12.58
CA PRO A 23 3.87 3.87 12.94
C PRO A 23 2.68 3.02 12.43
N CYS A 24 1.51 3.62 12.16
CA CYS A 24 0.36 2.88 11.63
C CYS A 24 0.49 2.60 10.13
N LEU A 25 1.29 3.38 9.42
CA LEU A 25 1.59 3.19 8.00
C LEU A 25 2.58 2.03 7.78
N LYS A 26 2.22 0.85 8.25
CA LYS A 26 3.01 -0.38 8.15
C LYS A 26 2.20 -1.44 7.43
N CYS A 27 2.85 -2.16 6.52
CA CYS A 27 2.18 -3.24 5.79
C CYS A 27 1.65 -4.30 6.77
N GLU A 28 0.37 -4.63 6.73
CA GLU A 28 -0.17 -5.69 7.59
C GLU A 28 0.48 -7.05 7.29
N LYS A 29 0.82 -7.30 6.02
CA LYS A 29 1.33 -8.60 5.57
C LYS A 29 2.80 -8.83 5.92
N CYS A 30 3.68 -7.87 5.59
CA CYS A 30 5.12 -8.00 5.80
C CYS A 30 5.65 -7.17 6.97
N LYS A 31 4.78 -6.41 7.65
CA LYS A 31 5.12 -5.52 8.78
C LYS A 31 6.17 -4.45 8.48
N LYS A 32 6.52 -4.26 7.20
CA LYS A 32 7.46 -3.22 6.76
C LYS A 32 6.81 -1.84 6.89
N THR A 33 7.55 -0.89 7.46
CA THR A 33 7.16 0.53 7.47
C THR A 33 7.10 1.05 6.04
N LEU A 34 5.99 1.71 5.71
CA LEU A 34 5.72 2.24 4.38
C LEU A 34 5.86 3.76 4.39
N ASN A 35 6.23 4.33 3.24
CA ASN A 35 6.27 5.77 3.07
C ASN A 35 4.90 6.29 2.64
N ALA A 36 4.56 7.49 3.09
CA ALA A 36 3.37 8.22 2.63
C ALA A 36 3.46 8.42 1.10
N GLY A 37 2.39 8.12 0.37
CA GLY A 37 2.33 8.21 -1.09
C GLY A 37 2.86 6.99 -1.87
N GLY A 38 3.58 6.07 -1.22
CA GLY A 38 4.24 4.92 -1.88
C GLY A 38 3.64 3.54 -1.57
N HIS A 39 2.39 3.48 -1.12
CA HIS A 39 1.74 2.24 -0.70
C HIS A 39 0.31 2.13 -1.24
N ALA A 40 -0.26 0.94 -1.14
CA ALA A 40 -1.65 0.68 -1.46
C ALA A 40 -2.47 0.57 -0.16
N GLU A 41 -3.73 0.99 -0.19
CA GLU A 41 -4.67 0.79 0.90
C GLU A 41 -5.73 -0.23 0.45
N HIS A 42 -6.07 -1.18 1.33
CA HIS A 42 -7.22 -2.06 1.15
C HIS A 42 -8.02 -2.13 2.45
N GLU A 43 -9.33 -1.88 2.40
CA GLU A 43 -10.23 -1.96 3.58
C GLU A 43 -9.73 -1.18 4.80
N GLY A 44 -9.13 0.01 4.59
CA GLY A 44 -8.58 0.81 5.70
C GLY A 44 -7.28 0.26 6.30
N LYS A 45 -6.62 -0.70 5.64
CA LYS A 45 -5.32 -1.23 6.01
C LYS A 45 -4.26 -0.94 4.94
N PRO A 46 -3.06 -0.48 5.31
CA PRO A 46 -2.00 -0.21 4.35
C PRO A 46 -1.22 -1.48 4.00
N TYR A 47 -0.85 -1.62 2.73
CA TYR A 47 -0.10 -2.74 2.14
C TYR A 47 1.02 -2.23 1.22
N CYS A 48 2.07 -3.02 1.04
CA CYS A 48 3.07 -2.72 0.01
C CYS A 48 2.43 -2.78 -1.39
N ASN A 49 2.74 -1.81 -2.24
CA ASN A 49 2.36 -1.83 -3.67
C ASN A 49 2.73 -3.17 -4.33
N TYR A 50 3.95 -3.64 -4.11
CA TYR A 50 4.40 -4.95 -4.56
C TYR A 50 5.36 -5.59 -3.54
N PRO A 51 5.34 -6.92 -3.30
CA PRO A 51 4.38 -7.90 -3.84
C PRO A 51 3.11 -8.07 -2.99
N CYS A 52 2.98 -7.44 -1.81
CA CYS A 52 1.93 -7.78 -0.84
C CYS A 52 0.52 -7.51 -1.36
N TYR A 53 0.24 -6.30 -1.85
CA TYR A 53 -1.08 -5.95 -2.38
C TYR A 53 -1.41 -6.76 -3.63
N ALA A 54 -0.46 -6.87 -4.56
CA ALA A 54 -0.62 -7.67 -5.78
C ALA A 54 -0.83 -9.17 -5.53
N ALA A 55 -0.19 -9.77 -4.51
CA ALA A 55 -0.36 -11.19 -4.20
C ALA A 55 -1.70 -11.50 -3.52
N LEU A 56 -2.25 -10.55 -2.76
CA LEU A 56 -3.50 -10.71 -2.03
C LEU A 56 -4.71 -10.34 -2.89
N PHE A 57 -4.64 -9.20 -3.59
CA PHE A 57 -5.75 -8.57 -4.31
C PHE A 57 -5.53 -8.48 -5.82
N GLY A 58 -4.36 -8.89 -6.32
CA GLY A 58 -4.11 -8.95 -7.77
C GLY A 58 -4.87 -10.08 -8.45
N PRO A 59 -5.08 -9.99 -9.77
CA PRO A 59 -5.81 -10.99 -10.54
C PRO A 59 -5.09 -12.35 -10.51
N LYS A 60 -5.70 -13.35 -9.87
CA LYS A 60 -5.25 -14.76 -9.89
C LYS A 60 -5.60 -15.41 -11.23
N GLY A 61 -5.01 -14.96 -12.32
CA GLY A 61 -5.32 -15.48 -13.67
C GLY A 61 -4.06 -15.77 -14.45
N ARG A 62 -3.51 -17.00 -14.30
CA ARG A 62 -2.52 -17.75 -15.13
C ARG A 62 -1.32 -17.03 -15.81
N ASN A 63 -1.17 -15.72 -15.73
CA ASN A 63 -0.23 -14.89 -16.50
C ASN A 63 0.27 -13.66 -15.70
N ALA A 64 0.40 -13.76 -14.37
CA ALA A 64 0.90 -12.66 -13.53
C ALA A 64 2.33 -12.19 -13.89
N PHE A 65 3.06 -12.97 -14.70
CA PHE A 65 4.35 -12.56 -15.28
C PHE A 65 4.24 -11.44 -16.33
N LEU A 66 3.07 -11.24 -16.97
CA LEU A 66 2.93 -10.20 -18.01
C LEU A 66 2.70 -8.80 -17.42
N TYR A 67 2.10 -8.70 -16.22
CA TYR A 67 1.85 -7.41 -15.56
C TYR A 67 3.07 -6.85 -14.82
N ILE A 68 4.12 -7.67 -14.61
CA ILE A 68 5.42 -7.22 -14.10
C ILE A 68 6.29 -6.62 -15.21
N PHE A 69 6.12 -7.06 -16.47
CA PHE A 69 6.81 -6.45 -17.61
C PHE A 69 6.24 -5.09 -18.03
N CYS A 70 5.03 -4.73 -17.60
CA CYS A 70 4.46 -3.39 -17.85
C CYS A 70 4.88 -2.33 -16.82
N LYS A 71 6.06 -2.46 -16.22
CA LYS A 71 6.79 -1.29 -15.67
C LYS A 71 8.12 -1.01 -16.35
N GLU A 72 8.55 -1.87 -17.28
CA GLU A 72 9.81 -1.68 -18.03
C GLU A 72 9.62 -1.64 -19.56
N CYS A 73 8.37 -1.62 -20.07
CA CYS A 73 8.09 -1.48 -21.51
C CYS A 73 7.39 -0.17 -21.91
N PHE A 74 7.59 0.93 -21.17
CA PHE A 74 7.18 2.25 -21.64
C PHE A 74 8.17 3.33 -21.20
N PHE A 75 9.42 3.20 -21.61
CA PHE A 75 10.13 4.32 -22.22
C PHE A 75 11.12 3.72 -23.22
N THR A 76 10.75 3.84 -24.50
CA THR A 76 11.73 4.05 -25.55
C THR A 76 12.55 5.30 -25.25
#